data_AF-A0A7X7QXG7-F1
#
_entry.id   AF-A0A7X7QXG7-F1
#
_cell.length_a   1.000
_cell.length_b   1.000
_cell.length_c   1.000
_cell.angle_alpha   90.00
_cell.angle_beta   90.00
_cell.angle_gamma   90.00
#
_symmetry.space_group_name_H-M   'P 1'
#
loop_
_entity.id
_entity.type
_entity.pdbx_description
1 polymer ?
#
loop_
_entity_poly.entity_id
_entity_poly.type
_entity_poly.pdbx_seq_one_letter_code
_entity_poly.pdbx_strand_id
1 'polypeptide(L)' 'MNTPKSCDSPFGERLRRQIEEINRYKWLESERLGYDIGSRRATREWIEKYADAFGRFWAEHHHCHHLGEPTTRN' A
#
# COMPACT_ATOMS: atom_id res chain seq x y z
N MET A 1 23.41 11.37 18.88
CA MET A 1 22.28 10.43 19.08
C MET A 1 21.50 10.39 17.76
N ASN A 2 21.88 9.48 16.85
CA ASN A 2 21.19 9.31 15.57
C ASN A 2 20.25 8.13 15.71
N THR A 3 18.97 8.40 15.92
CA THR A 3 17.95 7.37 15.83
C THR A 3 17.93 6.87 14.38
N PRO A 4 18.07 5.56 14.12
CA PRO A 4 17.86 5.03 12.80
C PRO A 4 16.41 5.37 12.43
N LYS A 5 16.22 6.07 11.31
CA LYS A 5 14.90 6.12 10.68
C LYS A 5 14.53 4.67 10.47
N SER A 6 13.53 4.18 11.20
CA SER A 6 12.94 2.85 11.01
C SER A 6 12.16 2.90 9.70
N CYS A 7 12.89 3.01 8.59
CA CYS A 7 12.40 3.16 7.23
C CYS A 7 12.85 1.97 6.37
N ASP A 8 12.90 0.78 6.95
CA ASP A 8 13.14 -0.47 6.21
C ASP A 8 12.18 -1.57 6.70
N SER A 9 10.97 -1.18 7.11
CA SER A 9 9.88 -2.14 7.27
C SER A 9 9.09 -2.21 5.96
N PRO A 10 9.09 -3.36 5.24
CA PRO A 10 8.37 -3.54 3.98
C PRO A 10 6.87 -3.22 4.09
N PHE A 11 6.32 -3.36 5.29
CA PHE A 11 4.93 -3.06 5.60
C PHE A 11 4.64 -1.54 5.64
N GLY A 12 5.58 -0.74 6.15
CA GLY A 12 5.40 0.71 6.29
C GLY A 12 5.37 1.43 4.94
N GLU A 13 6.24 1.01 4.01
CA GLU A 13 6.28 1.56 2.65
C GLU A 13 5.01 1.22 1.87
N ARG A 14 4.58 -0.06 1.91
CA ARG A 14 3.34 -0.50 1.28
C ARG A 14 2.14 0.31 1.78
N LEU A 15 2.01 0.51 3.10
CA LEU A 15 0.90 1.27 3.67
C LEU A 15 0.93 2.75 3.24
N ARG A 16 2.11 3.38 3.23
CA ARG A 16 2.27 4.76 2.73
C ARG A 16 1.76 4.90 1.30
N ARG A 17 2.13 3.96 0.44
CA ARG A 17 1.75 3.95 -0.98
C ARG A 17 0.26 3.71 -1.19
N GLN A 18 -0.35 2.85 -0.37
CA GLN A 18 -1.82 2.70 -0.35
C GLN A 18 -2.53 4.00 0.02
N ILE A 19 -2.02 4.70 1.04
CA ILE A 19 -2.61 5.98 1.48
C ILE A 19 -2.47 7.05 0.39
N GLU A 20 -1.31 7.13 -0.28
CA GLU A 20 -1.10 8.03 -1.42
C GLU A 20 -2.11 7.78 -2.54
N GLU A 21 -2.33 6.52 -2.92
CA GLU A 21 -3.28 6.14 -3.96
C GLU A 21 -4.73 6.43 -3.57
N ILE A 22 -5.13 6.16 -2.32
CA ILE A 22 -6.47 6.48 -1.82
C ILE A 22 -6.70 8.00 -1.84
N ASN A 23 -5.71 8.79 -1.43
CA ASN A 23 -5.80 10.25 -1.46
C ASN A 23 -5.92 10.79 -2.89
N ARG A 24 -5.18 10.19 -3.83
CA ARG A 24 -5.26 10.54 -5.24
C ARG A 24 -6.64 10.21 -5.83
N TYR A 25 -7.18 9.02 -5.53
CA TYR A 25 -8.53 8.64 -5.95
C TYR A 25 -9.58 9.58 -5.37
N LYS A 26 -9.47 9.91 -4.08
CA LYS A 26 -10.34 10.88 -3.42
C LYS A 26 -10.34 12.20 -4.18
N TRP A 27 -9.17 12.77 -4.43
CA TRP A 27 -9.06 14.05 -5.11
C TRP A 27 -9.68 14.01 -6.51
N LEU A 28 -9.35 12.99 -7.31
CA LEU A 28 -9.89 12.84 -8.68
C LEU A 28 -11.41 12.70 -8.69
N GLU A 29 -12.00 11.90 -7.81
CA GLU A 29 -13.46 11.76 -7.76
C GLU A 29 -14.15 13.00 -7.21
N SER A 30 -13.53 13.71 -6.25
CA SER A 30 -14.06 14.98 -5.76
C SER A 30 -14.06 16.06 -6.85
N GLU A 31 -13.00 16.12 -7.66
CA GLU A 31 -12.95 17.00 -8.85
C GLU A 31 -14.00 16.59 -9.89
N ARG A 32 -14.16 15.28 -10.13
CA ARG A 32 -15.11 14.75 -11.11
C ARG A 32 -16.57 15.00 -10.75
N LEU A 33 -16.90 14.94 -9.47
CA LEU A 33 -18.27 15.10 -8.97
C LEU A 33 -18.59 16.55 -8.58
N GLY A 34 -17.58 17.41 -8.48
CA GLY A 34 -17.75 18.81 -8.07
C GLY A 34 -18.08 18.99 -6.58
N TYR A 35 -17.92 17.94 -5.78
CA TYR A 35 -18.08 17.98 -4.32
C TYR A 35 -17.21 16.91 -3.65
N ASP A 36 -16.81 17.13 -2.39
CA ASP A 36 -15.99 16.14 -1.68
C ASP A 36 -16.77 14.85 -1.45
N ILE A 37 -16.30 13.74 -2.04
CA ILE A 37 -16.89 12.42 -1.84
C ILE A 37 -16.70 11.89 -0.41
N GLY A 38 -15.78 12.49 0.34
CA GLY A 38 -15.43 12.14 1.70
C GLY A 38 -14.54 10.90 1.78
N SER A 39 -13.67 10.88 2.80
CA SER A 39 -12.62 9.87 2.93
C SER A 39 -13.14 8.45 3.04
N ARG A 40 -14.24 8.23 3.78
CA ARG A 40 -14.82 6.89 3.97
C ARG A 40 -15.28 6.25 2.66
N ARG A 41 -15.93 7.03 1.80
CA ARG A 41 -16.43 6.55 0.51
C ARG A 41 -15.27 6.31 -0.46
N ALA A 42 -14.33 7.27 -0.54
CA ALA A 42 -13.13 7.15 -1.35
C ALA A 42 -12.32 5.89 -1.01
N THR A 43 -12.05 5.66 0.28
CA THR A 43 -11.32 4.48 0.75
C THR A 43 -12.06 3.19 0.39
N ARG A 44 -13.37 3.10 0.64
CA ARG A 44 -14.13 1.88 0.34
C ARG A 44 -14.12 1.55 -1.15
N GLU A 45 -14.43 2.53 -2.00
CA GLU A 45 -14.46 2.31 -3.45
C GLU A 45 -13.06 1.99 -4.01
N TRP A 46 -12.01 2.63 -3.48
CA TRP A 46 -10.65 2.30 -3.86
C TRP A 46 -10.26 0.88 -3.44
N ILE A 47 -10.64 0.44 -2.24
CA ILE A 47 -10.37 -0.93 -1.76
C ILE A 47 -11.06 -1.95 -2.67
N GLU A 48 -12.33 -1.75 -2.98
CA GLU A 48 -13.11 -2.67 -3.81
C GLU A 48 -12.56 -2.79 -5.25
N LYS A 49 -12.02 -1.70 -5.81
CA LYS A 49 -11.54 -1.66 -7.21
C LYS A 49 -10.06 -1.98 -7.37
N TYR A 50 -9.22 -1.52 -6.45
CA TYR A 50 -7.77 -1.48 -6.63
C TYR A 50 -6.97 -2.24 -5.58
N ALA A 51 -7.51 -2.59 -4.40
CA ALA A 51 -6.71 -3.23 -3.36
C ALA A 51 -6.15 -4.60 -3.76
N ASP A 52 -6.92 -5.40 -4.51
CA ASP A 52 -6.47 -6.73 -4.97
C ASP A 52 -5.33 -6.59 -5.98
N ALA A 53 -5.52 -5.76 -7.02
CA ALA A 53 -4.50 -5.49 -8.03
C ALA A 53 -3.24 -4.88 -7.43
N PHE A 54 -3.39 -3.93 -6.50
CA PHE A 54 -2.28 -3.34 -5.76
C PHE A 54 -1.56 -4.40 -4.92
N GLY A 55 -2.30 -5.26 -4.19
CA GLY A 55 -1.70 -6.36 -3.42
C GLY A 55 -0.85 -7.30 -4.28
N ARG A 56 -1.33 -7.66 -5.46
CA ARG A 56 -0.60 -8.49 -6.43
C ARG A 56 0.64 -7.78 -6.98
N PHE A 57 0.48 -6.53 -7.43
CA PHE A 57 1.59 -5.73 -7.94
C PHE A 57 2.73 -5.61 -6.91
N TRP A 58 2.38 -5.36 -5.65
CA TRP A 58 3.35 -5.28 -4.56
C TRP A 58 3.99 -6.63 -4.25
N ALA A 59 3.23 -7.74 -4.28
CA ALA A 59 3.79 -9.08 -4.07
C ALA A 59 4.76 -9.50 -5.18
N GLU A 60 4.52 -9.04 -6.42
CA GLU A 60 5.35 -9.35 -7.58
C GLU A 60 6.64 -8.49 -7.64
N HIS A 61 6.52 -7.19 -7.37
CA HIS A 61 7.66 -6.26 -7.46
C HIS A 61 8.51 -6.23 -6.19
N HIS A 62 7.88 -6.32 -5.02
CA HIS A 62 8.59 -6.48 -3.76
C HIS A 62 8.63 -7.97 -3.46
N HIS A 63 9.50 -8.65 -4.22
CA HIS A 63 9.86 -10.04 -4.00
C HIS A 63 10.16 -10.21 -2.50
N CYS A 64 9.25 -10.84 -1.76
CA CYS A 64 9.60 -11.40 -0.46
C CYS A 64 10.67 -12.44 -0.76
N HIS A 65 11.94 -12.06 -0.62
CA HIS A 65 13.03 -13.01 -0.44
C HIS A 65 12.82 -13.62 0.95
N HIS A 66 11.82 -14.50 1.06
CA HIS A 66 11.82 -15.52 2.08
C HIS A 66 12.92 -16.48 1.65
N LEU A 67 14.16 -16.20 2.07
CA LEU A 67 15.17 -17.22 2.17
C LEU A 67 14.63 -18.25 3.14
N GLY A 68 13.99 -19.28 2.59
CA GLY A 68 14.01 -20.57 3.21
C GLY A 68 15.47 -21.00 3.25
N GLU A 69 16.12 -20.81 4.40
CA GLU A 69 17.25 -21.65 4.74
C GLU A 69 16.64 -23.02 5.06
N PRO A 70 16.83 -24.07 4.24
CA PRO A 70 16.63 -25.41 4.75
C PRO A 70 17.67 -25.57 5.85
N THR A 71 17.21 -25.58 7.10
CA THR A 71 18.01 -26.06 8.22
C THR A 71 18.43 -27.48 7.86
N THR A 72 19.65 -27.61 7.33
CA THR A 72 20.34 -28.88 7.22
C THR A 72 20.62 -29.29 8.64
N ARG A 73 19.66 -30.02 9.21
CA ARG A 73 19.84 -30.80 10.43
C ARG A 73 20.87 -31.87 10.10
N ASN A 74 22.09 -31.68 10.56
CA ASN A 74 23.10 -32.72 10.70
C ASN A 74 23.48 -32.82 12.18
#